data_AF-A0A7M3LWS1-F1
#
_entry.id   AF-A0A7M3LWS1-F1
#
_cell.length_a   1.000
_cell.length_b   1.000
_cell.length_c   1.000
_cell.angle_alpha   90.00
_cell.angle_beta   90.00
_cell.angle_gamma   90.00
#
_symmetry.space_group_name_H-M   'P 1'
#
loop_
_entity.id
_entity.type
_entity.pdbx_description
1 polymer ?
#
loop_
_entity_poly.entity_id
_entity_poly.type
_entity_poly.pdbx_seq_one_letter_code
_entity_poly.pdbx_strand_id
1 'polypeptide(L)'
;MLLGLLDALGWYDQIRERVQRGEQLHPTQHQKVTDALRSGSRTPLWKESGKELKPQFFPDQLATWLGLTLATEGHAARLLFPQITRGAEPAPLDEDRTVRGTDFFTAGTEDRYPDVFGLLPADLPGTEPLLELLGELPRHAMMLGHDVKANTAFLQQITT
;
A
#
# COMPACT_ATOMS: atom_id res chain seq x y z
N MET A 1 1.28 -2.77 8.55
CA MET A 1 1.80 -3.83 7.65
C MET A 1 1.32 -5.20 8.18
N LEU A 2 1.20 -6.25 7.37
CA LEU A 2 0.88 -7.62 7.86
C LEU A 2 2.19 -8.40 8.10
N LEU A 3 2.17 -9.46 8.93
CA LEU A 3 3.38 -10.31 9.13
C LEU A 3 3.83 -10.97 7.82
N GLY A 4 2.88 -11.48 7.03
CA GLY A 4 3.20 -12.04 5.71
C GLY A 4 3.76 -11.01 4.72
N LEU A 5 3.33 -9.75 4.83
CA LEU A 5 3.87 -8.68 3.98
C LEU A 5 5.32 -8.33 4.37
N LEU A 6 5.65 -8.34 5.67
CA LEU A 6 7.04 -8.17 6.11
C LEU A 6 7.95 -9.28 5.59
N ASP A 7 7.45 -10.52 5.57
CA ASP A 7 8.19 -11.67 5.05
C ASP A 7 8.39 -11.58 3.53
N ALA A 8 7.33 -11.26 2.79
CA ALA A 8 7.38 -11.08 1.34
C ALA A 8 8.34 -9.97 0.90
N LEU A 9 8.49 -8.92 1.72
CA LEU A 9 9.40 -7.80 1.46
C LEU A 9 10.82 -8.05 1.99
N GLY A 10 11.09 -9.21 2.61
CA GLY A 10 12.39 -9.54 3.18
C GLY A 10 12.75 -8.76 4.46
N TRP A 11 11.78 -8.08 5.08
CA TRP A 11 11.98 -7.26 6.27
C TRP A 11 11.74 -8.00 7.58
N TYR A 12 11.11 -9.18 7.53
CA TYR A 12 10.71 -9.93 8.72
C TYR A 12 11.90 -10.21 9.66
N ASP A 13 12.98 -10.80 9.15
CA ASP A 13 14.11 -11.22 9.98
C ASP A 13 14.83 -10.01 10.60
N GLN A 14 14.98 -8.92 9.85
CA GLN A 14 15.53 -7.66 10.35
C GLN A 14 14.73 -7.10 11.54
N ILE A 15 13.39 -7.06 11.43
CA ILE A 15 12.55 -6.59 12.53
C ILE A 15 12.64 -7.54 13.73
N ARG A 16 12.58 -8.85 13.48
CA ARG A 16 12.69 -9.87 14.53
C ARG A 16 13.97 -9.71 15.33
N GLU A 17 15.11 -9.55 14.67
CA GLU A 17 16.40 -9.37 15.36
C GLU A 17 16.39 -8.15 16.28
N ARG A 18 15.83 -7.03 15.84
CA ARG A 18 15.72 -5.81 16.65
C ARG A 18 14.85 -6.02 17.88
N VAL A 19 13.69 -6.64 17.72
CA VAL A 19 12.80 -6.98 18.83
C VAL A 19 13.47 -7.95 19.82
N GLN A 20 14.25 -8.91 19.31
CA GLN A 20 15.03 -9.84 20.14
C GLN A 20 16.16 -9.14 20.92
N ARG A 21 16.77 -8.09 20.35
CA ARG A 21 17.74 -7.22 21.04
C ARG A 21 17.09 -6.28 22.08
N GLY A 22 15.77 -6.31 22.22
CA GLY A 22 15.04 -5.54 23.22
C GLY A 22 14.49 -4.22 22.72
N GLU A 23 14.65 -3.90 21.43
CA GLU A 23 13.97 -2.75 20.84
C GLU A 23 12.44 -2.98 20.87
N GLN A 24 11.68 -1.92 21.09
CA GLN A 24 10.22 -1.99 21.27
C GLN A 24 9.49 -1.46 20.04
N LEU A 25 8.41 -2.13 19.66
CA LEU A 25 7.42 -1.60 18.72
C LEU A 25 6.57 -0.51 19.38
N HIS A 26 5.64 0.08 18.63
CA HIS A 26 4.74 1.11 19.15
C HIS A 26 4.00 0.65 20.44
N PRO A 27 3.73 1.52 21.44
CA PRO A 27 3.15 1.11 22.72
C PRO A 27 1.75 0.49 22.61
N THR A 28 1.00 0.83 21.57
CA THR A 28 -0.31 0.22 21.26
C THR A 28 -0.20 -1.09 20.47
N GLN A 29 1.01 -1.63 20.30
CA GLN A 29 1.25 -2.92 19.67
C GLN A 29 0.53 -4.02 20.45
N HIS A 30 -0.22 -4.84 19.73
CA HIS A 30 -0.81 -6.02 20.32
C HIS A 30 0.28 -7.05 20.68
N GLN A 31 0.31 -7.49 21.94
CA GLN A 31 1.37 -8.36 22.49
C GLN A 31 1.60 -9.64 21.67
N LYS A 32 0.52 -10.33 21.24
CA LYS A 32 0.60 -11.51 20.35
C LYS A 32 1.51 -11.31 19.12
N VAL A 33 1.54 -10.12 18.54
CA VAL A 33 2.40 -9.81 17.38
C VAL A 33 3.86 -9.69 17.81
N THR A 34 4.13 -9.02 18.93
CA THR A 34 5.47 -8.95 19.53
C THR A 34 6.00 -10.35 19.85
N ASP A 35 5.16 -11.20 20.42
CA ASP A 35 5.51 -12.59 20.76
C ASP A 35 5.77 -13.43 19.50
N ALA A 36 4.97 -13.25 18.46
CA ALA A 36 5.18 -13.90 17.16
C ALA A 36 6.52 -13.47 16.53
N LEU A 37 6.87 -12.19 16.57
CA LEU A 37 8.17 -11.71 16.10
C LEU A 37 9.32 -12.30 16.93
N ARG A 38 9.21 -12.31 18.27
CA ARG A 38 10.24 -12.90 19.15
C ARG A 38 10.45 -14.39 18.89
N SER A 39 9.37 -15.14 18.69
CA SER A 39 9.38 -16.58 18.44
C SER A 39 9.70 -16.96 16.99
N GLY A 40 9.68 -16.00 16.05
CA GLY A 40 9.90 -16.26 14.63
C GLY A 40 8.68 -16.83 13.89
N SER A 41 7.48 -16.71 14.46
CA SER A 41 6.23 -17.09 13.80
C SER A 41 5.83 -16.07 12.73
N ARG A 42 5.73 -16.55 11.49
CA ARG A 42 5.25 -15.78 10.33
C ARG A 42 3.75 -15.95 10.06
N THR A 43 3.09 -16.79 10.85
CA THR A 43 1.67 -17.11 10.66
C THR A 43 0.80 -15.87 10.87
N PRO A 44 -0.15 -15.57 9.98
CA PRO A 44 -1.12 -14.50 10.18
C PRO A 44 -1.85 -14.63 11.52
N LEU A 45 -1.93 -13.53 12.26
CA LEU A 45 -2.59 -13.48 13.55
C LEU A 45 -3.91 -12.73 13.43
N TRP A 46 -4.96 -13.23 14.07
CA TRP A 46 -6.31 -12.69 13.91
C TRP A 46 -6.89 -12.21 15.24
N LYS A 47 -7.66 -11.11 15.20
CA LYS A 47 -8.58 -10.73 16.27
C LYS A 47 -9.84 -11.59 16.21
N GLU A 48 -10.57 -11.66 17.31
CA GLU A 48 -11.90 -12.30 17.36
C GLU A 48 -12.89 -11.66 16.39
N SER A 49 -12.73 -10.37 16.09
CA SER A 49 -13.53 -9.65 15.09
C SER A 49 -13.20 -10.01 13.63
N GLY A 50 -12.29 -10.96 13.39
CA GLY A 50 -11.87 -11.36 12.04
C GLY A 50 -10.88 -10.41 11.37
N LYS A 51 -10.43 -9.35 12.04
CA LYS A 51 -9.38 -8.45 11.52
C LYS A 51 -7.98 -9.01 11.82
N GLU A 52 -7.11 -9.07 10.83
CA GLU A 52 -5.71 -9.46 11.02
C GLU A 52 -4.96 -8.44 11.90
N LEU A 53 -4.15 -8.94 12.83
CA LEU A 53 -3.28 -8.18 13.70
C LEU A 53 -2.02 -7.75 12.95
N LYS A 54 -1.73 -6.45 13.06
CA LYS A 54 -0.65 -5.78 12.32
C LYS A 54 0.49 -5.39 13.26
N PRO A 55 1.75 -5.57 12.84
CA PRO A 55 2.86 -4.80 13.38
C PRO A 55 2.60 -3.29 13.26
N GLN A 56 2.81 -2.60 14.37
CA GLN A 56 2.68 -1.16 14.57
C GLN A 56 4.06 -0.62 14.91
N PHE A 57 4.56 0.23 14.02
CA PHE A 57 5.84 0.90 14.16
C PHE A 57 5.62 2.31 14.66
N PHE A 58 6.60 2.87 15.37
CA PHE A 58 6.69 4.32 15.44
C PHE A 58 7.00 4.90 14.05
N PRO A 59 6.61 6.15 13.76
CA PRO A 59 6.91 6.77 12.47
C PRO A 59 8.41 6.75 12.10
N ASP A 60 9.30 6.99 13.07
CA ASP A 60 10.76 6.98 12.87
C ASP A 60 11.32 5.57 12.61
N GLN A 61 10.66 4.52 13.10
CA GLN A 61 11.05 3.13 12.86
C GLN A 61 10.86 2.73 11.40
N LEU A 62 9.93 3.34 10.66
CA LEU A 62 9.82 3.10 9.22
C LEU A 62 11.12 3.49 8.50
N ALA A 63 11.69 4.64 8.85
CA ALA A 63 12.96 5.07 8.29
C ALA A 63 14.14 4.27 8.86
N THR A 64 14.26 4.19 10.19
CA THR A 64 15.45 3.63 10.85
C THR A 64 15.52 2.10 10.80
N TRP A 65 14.38 1.41 10.75
CA TRP A 65 14.33 -0.05 10.68
C TRP A 65 14.06 -0.58 9.29
N LEU A 66 13.32 0.13 8.42
CA LEU A 66 12.95 -0.40 7.10
C LEU A 66 13.61 0.36 5.95
N GLY A 67 14.36 1.42 6.23
CA GLY A 67 14.90 2.31 5.20
C GLY A 67 13.82 3.08 4.45
N LEU A 68 12.59 3.11 4.97
CA LEU A 68 11.45 3.80 4.36
C LEU A 68 11.50 5.27 4.77
N THR A 69 12.28 6.05 4.05
CA THR A 69 12.23 7.51 4.14
C THR A 69 10.88 8.00 3.62
N LEU A 70 10.24 8.90 4.36
CA LEU A 70 9.03 9.57 3.91
C LEU A 70 9.30 10.28 2.58
N ALA A 71 8.59 9.88 1.53
CA ALA A 71 8.56 10.63 0.30
C ALA A 71 7.82 11.94 0.58
N THR A 72 8.52 13.07 0.51
CA THR A 72 7.94 14.40 0.69
C THR A 72 7.22 14.88 -0.57
N GLU A 73 7.49 14.24 -1.70
CA GLU A 73 6.88 14.51 -2.99
C GLU A 73 6.75 13.20 -3.79
N GLY A 74 5.91 13.25 -4.82
CA GLY A 74 5.76 12.17 -5.79
C GLY A 74 5.37 12.75 -7.14
N HIS A 75 5.85 12.13 -8.21
CA HIS A 75 5.50 12.50 -9.57
C HIS A 75 4.72 11.36 -10.23
N ALA A 76 3.50 11.65 -10.68
CA ALA A 76 2.72 10.73 -11.48
C ALA A 76 3.19 10.80 -12.94
N ALA A 77 3.78 9.72 -13.43
CA ALA A 77 4.30 9.66 -14.81
C ALA A 77 3.32 9.02 -15.80
N ARG A 78 2.39 8.18 -15.31
CA ARG A 78 1.49 7.38 -16.13
C ARG A 78 0.33 6.82 -15.30
N LEU A 79 -0.75 6.46 -15.98
CA LEU A 79 -1.94 5.84 -15.41
C LEU A 79 -2.06 4.39 -15.89
N LEU A 80 -2.26 3.48 -14.95
CA LEU A 80 -2.42 2.06 -15.22
C LEU A 80 -3.82 1.63 -14.80
N PHE A 81 -4.52 0.93 -15.70
CA PHE A 81 -5.87 0.43 -15.47
C PHE A 81 -5.87 -1.11 -15.56
N PRO A 82 -5.52 -1.80 -14.46
CA PRO A 82 -5.44 -3.25 -14.44
C PRO A 82 -6.82 -3.90 -14.29
N GLN A 83 -7.06 -4.93 -15.08
CA GLN A 83 -8.12 -5.92 -14.88
C GLN A 83 -7.49 -7.23 -14.43
N ILE A 84 -7.83 -7.68 -13.21
CA ILE A 84 -7.30 -8.95 -12.68
C ILE A 84 -8.19 -10.11 -13.12
N THR A 85 -7.66 -10.99 -13.96
CA THR A 85 -8.34 -12.19 -14.42
C THR A 85 -7.59 -13.43 -13.95
N ARG A 86 -8.28 -14.33 -13.23
CA ARG A 86 -7.65 -15.55 -12.71
C ARG A 86 -7.12 -16.41 -13.86
N GLY A 87 -5.82 -16.73 -13.80
CA GLY A 87 -5.15 -17.58 -14.80
C GLY A 87 -4.87 -16.91 -16.13
N ALA A 88 -5.14 -15.60 -16.29
CA ALA A 88 -4.76 -14.87 -17.49
C ALA A 88 -3.26 -14.58 -17.53
N GLU A 89 -2.71 -14.57 -18.74
CA GLU A 89 -1.40 -14.01 -19.01
C GLU A 89 -1.49 -12.47 -19.07
N PRO A 90 -0.44 -11.74 -18.64
CA PRO A 90 -0.42 -10.28 -18.73
C PRO A 90 -0.47 -9.81 -20.19
N ALA A 91 -1.35 -8.85 -20.50
CA ALA A 91 -1.51 -8.32 -21.85
C ALA A 91 -2.10 -6.90 -21.85
N PRO A 92 -1.80 -6.06 -22.85
CA PRO A 92 -2.51 -4.80 -23.02
C PRO A 92 -3.98 -5.07 -23.40
N LEU A 93 -4.87 -4.20 -22.94
CA LEU A 93 -6.26 -4.16 -23.38
C LEU A 93 -6.41 -3.04 -24.40
N ASP A 94 -7.19 -3.29 -25.46
CA ASP A 94 -7.58 -2.27 -26.44
C ASP A 94 -8.74 -1.44 -25.88
N GLU A 95 -8.48 -0.77 -24.76
CA GLU A 95 -9.44 0.07 -24.05
C GLU A 95 -8.82 1.45 -23.79
N ASP A 96 -9.48 2.50 -24.27
CA ASP A 96 -9.11 3.88 -23.94
C ASP A 96 -9.82 4.34 -22.66
N ARG A 97 -9.53 3.67 -21.54
CA ARG A 97 -10.07 4.05 -20.23
C ARG A 97 -9.40 5.36 -19.78
N THR A 98 -10.23 6.32 -19.38
CA THR A 98 -9.80 7.60 -18.78
C THR A 98 -10.08 7.61 -17.28
N VAL A 99 -9.43 8.51 -16.55
CA VAL A 99 -9.82 8.81 -15.15
C VAL A 99 -11.18 9.49 -15.18
N ARG A 100 -12.05 9.11 -14.24
CA ARG A 100 -13.39 9.69 -14.06
C ARG A 100 -13.58 10.14 -12.62
N GLY A 101 -14.56 11.00 -12.36
CA GLY A 101 -14.89 11.42 -10.98
C GLY A 101 -15.15 10.25 -10.03
N THR A 102 -15.66 9.12 -10.55
CA THR A 102 -15.88 7.89 -9.78
C THR A 102 -14.62 7.15 -9.36
N ASP A 103 -13.45 7.52 -9.92
CA ASP A 103 -12.16 6.97 -9.52
C ASP A 103 -11.59 7.66 -8.26
N PHE A 104 -12.22 8.74 -7.78
CA PHE A 104 -11.82 9.46 -6.57
C PHE A 104 -12.63 9.04 -5.35
N PHE A 105 -11.99 9.09 -4.18
CA PHE A 105 -12.71 8.99 -2.92
C PHE A 105 -13.57 10.24 -2.71
N THR A 106 -14.81 10.02 -2.29
CA THR A 106 -15.71 11.05 -1.80
C THR A 106 -15.69 11.08 -0.26
N ALA A 107 -16.18 12.16 0.33
CA ALA A 107 -16.32 12.28 1.80
C ALA A 107 -17.12 11.12 2.43
N GLY A 108 -18.05 10.48 1.69
CA GLY A 108 -18.82 9.33 2.17
C GLY A 108 -18.10 7.98 2.06
N THR A 109 -17.03 7.90 1.25
CA THR A 109 -16.26 6.68 0.99
C THR A 109 -14.85 6.71 1.58
N GLU A 110 -14.39 7.90 1.97
CA GLU A 110 -13.07 8.09 2.55
C GLU A 110 -13.11 7.78 4.04
N ASP A 111 -12.40 6.73 4.46
CA ASP A 111 -12.17 6.40 5.88
C ASP A 111 -11.14 7.38 6.46
N ARG A 112 -11.53 8.66 6.55
CA ARG A 112 -10.70 9.69 7.16
C ARG A 112 -10.75 9.56 8.68
N TYR A 113 -9.58 9.72 9.28
CA TYR A 113 -9.55 10.06 10.70
C TYR A 113 -10.35 11.35 10.91
N PRO A 114 -11.19 11.41 11.95
CA PRO A 114 -11.85 12.67 12.30
C PRO A 114 -10.79 13.75 12.44
N ASP A 115 -11.12 14.97 12.03
CA ASP A 115 -10.21 16.11 12.12
C ASP A 115 -10.07 16.58 13.56
N VAL A 116 -9.45 15.73 14.39
CA VAL A 116 -9.26 15.94 15.83
C VAL A 116 -8.48 17.23 16.10
N PHE A 117 -7.65 17.66 15.15
CA PHE A 117 -6.79 18.83 15.28
C PHE A 117 -7.27 20.06 14.50
N GLY A 118 -8.38 19.97 13.76
CA GLY A 118 -8.89 21.10 12.96
C GLY A 118 -7.94 21.54 11.85
N LEU A 119 -7.14 20.62 11.30
CA LEU A 119 -6.11 20.90 10.30
C LEU A 119 -6.57 20.67 8.87
N LEU A 120 -7.77 20.10 8.67
CA LEU A 120 -8.28 19.89 7.33
C LEU A 120 -8.80 21.23 6.75
N PRO A 121 -8.47 21.54 5.48
CA PRO A 121 -9.07 22.68 4.80
C PRO A 121 -10.59 22.57 4.81
N ALA A 122 -11.28 23.67 5.16
CA ALA A 122 -12.74 23.73 5.20
C ALA A 122 -13.36 23.48 3.81
N ASP A 123 -12.66 23.93 2.76
CA ASP A 123 -13.03 23.72 1.37
C ASP A 123 -11.90 22.95 0.68
N LEU A 124 -12.17 21.69 0.33
CA LEU A 124 -11.31 20.97 -0.58
C LEU A 124 -11.67 21.40 -2.01
N PRO A 125 -10.68 21.76 -2.85
CA PRO A 125 -10.96 22.02 -4.25
C PRO A 125 -11.59 20.76 -4.88
N GLY A 126 -12.52 20.97 -5.81
CA GLY A 126 -13.11 19.87 -6.58
C GLY A 126 -12.05 19.08 -7.35
N THR A 127 -12.41 17.88 -7.80
CA THR A 127 -11.48 16.97 -8.48
C THR A 127 -11.18 17.39 -9.93
N GLU A 128 -11.85 18.41 -10.45
CA GLU A 128 -11.78 18.82 -11.86
C GLU A 128 -10.36 19.22 -12.31
N PRO A 129 -9.60 20.07 -11.59
CA PRO A 129 -8.23 20.41 -12.00
C PRO A 129 -7.30 19.20 -11.98
N LEU A 130 -7.52 18.26 -11.05
CA LEU A 130 -6.73 17.04 -10.95
C LEU A 130 -7.09 16.06 -12.09
N LEU A 131 -8.37 15.95 -12.45
CA LEU A 131 -8.83 15.17 -13.60
C LEU A 131 -8.18 15.65 -14.89
N GLU A 132 -8.08 16.96 -15.09
CA GLU A 132 -7.42 17.55 -16.25
C GLU A 132 -5.93 17.16 -16.29
N LEU A 133 -5.20 17.36 -15.18
CA LEU A 133 -3.78 17.01 -15.10
C LEU A 133 -3.51 15.51 -15.30
N LEU A 134 -4.34 14.64 -14.73
CA LEU A 134 -4.22 13.20 -14.92
C LEU A 134 -4.59 12.77 -16.34
N GLY A 135 -5.50 13.49 -16.99
CA GLY A 135 -5.93 13.24 -18.37
C GLY A 135 -4.80 13.33 -19.39
N GLU A 136 -3.79 14.18 -19.12
CA GLU A 136 -2.61 14.40 -19.96
C GLU A 136 -1.54 13.30 -19.83
N LEU A 137 -1.63 12.44 -18.81
CA LEU A 137 -0.65 11.37 -18.60
C LEU A 137 -0.86 10.21 -19.57
N PRO A 138 0.22 9.53 -20.01
CA PRO A 138 0.12 8.25 -20.72
C PRO A 138 -0.74 7.23 -19.95
N ARG A 139 -1.60 6.50 -20.67
CA ARG A 139 -2.57 5.57 -20.10
C ARG A 139 -2.39 4.18 -20.68
N HIS A 140 -2.44 3.17 -19.82
CA HIS A 140 -2.39 1.78 -20.24
C HIS A 140 -3.51 0.99 -19.56
N ALA A 141 -4.45 0.46 -20.33
CA ALA A 141 -5.35 -0.60 -19.89
C ALA A 141 -4.67 -1.94 -20.09
N MET A 142 -4.78 -2.84 -19.11
CA MET A 142 -4.10 -4.13 -19.15
C MET A 142 -4.84 -5.21 -18.37
N MET A 143 -4.70 -6.45 -18.83
CA MET A 143 -5.07 -7.64 -18.08
C MET A 143 -3.86 -8.14 -17.29
N LEU A 144 -4.06 -8.51 -16.03
CA LEU A 144 -3.05 -9.15 -15.19
C LEU A 144 -3.58 -10.46 -14.61
N GLY A 145 -2.65 -11.40 -14.40
CA GLY A 145 -2.91 -12.66 -13.72
C GLY A 145 -2.54 -12.62 -12.24
N HIS A 146 -2.34 -13.80 -11.65
CA HIS A 146 -1.79 -13.94 -10.29
C HIS A 146 -0.31 -14.34 -10.29
N ASP A 147 0.29 -14.53 -11.46
CA ASP A 147 1.73 -14.74 -11.57
C ASP A 147 2.45 -13.39 -11.41
N VAL A 148 3.01 -13.19 -10.22
CA VAL A 148 3.74 -11.96 -9.87
C VAL A 148 4.92 -11.74 -10.82
N LYS A 149 5.64 -12.78 -11.22
CA LYS A 149 6.82 -12.64 -12.09
C LYS A 149 6.41 -12.21 -13.49
N ALA A 150 5.40 -12.85 -14.06
CA ALA A 150 4.87 -12.49 -15.38
C ALA A 150 4.33 -11.05 -15.37
N ASN A 151 3.53 -10.69 -14.35
CA ASN A 151 3.00 -9.35 -14.19
C ASN A 151 4.11 -8.29 -14.08
N THR A 152 5.15 -8.54 -13.27
CA THR A 152 6.29 -7.60 -13.13
C THR A 152 7.04 -7.42 -14.44
N ALA A 153 7.33 -8.50 -15.16
CA ALA A 153 8.03 -8.44 -16.44
C ALA A 153 7.22 -7.63 -17.47
N PHE A 154 5.91 -7.84 -17.54
CA PHE A 154 5.01 -7.08 -18.41
C PHE A 154 4.92 -5.60 -18.01
N LEU A 155 4.76 -5.31 -16.72
CA LEU A 155 4.74 -3.93 -16.22
C LEU A 155 6.02 -3.19 -16.57
N GLN A 156 7.19 -3.81 -16.39
CA GLN A 156 8.47 -3.21 -16.80
C GLN A 156 8.51 -2.84 -18.28
N GLN A 157 7.90 -3.64 -19.17
CA GLN A 157 7.86 -3.35 -20.61
C GLN A 157 7.00 -2.13 -20.93
N ILE A 158 5.86 -1.97 -20.27
CA ILE A 158 4.92 -0.87 -20.55
C ILE A 158 5.21 0.40 -19.74
N THR A 159 6.03 0.29 -18.69
CA THR A 159 6.42 1.42 -17.83
C THR A 159 7.83 1.93 -18.05
N THR A 160 8.58 1.38 -19.01
CA THR A 160 9.86 1.93 -19.49
C THR A 160 9.59 2.82 -20.69
#